data_AF-A0A925YFQ0-F1
#
_entry.id   AF-A0A925YFQ0-F1
#
_cell.length_a   1.000
_cell.length_b   1.000
_cell.length_c   1.000
_cell.angle_alpha   90.00
_cell.angle_beta   90.00
_cell.angle_gamma   90.00
#
_symmetry.space_group_name_H-M   'P 1'
#
loop_
_entity.id
_entity.type
_entity.pdbx_description
1 polymer ?
#
loop_
_entity_poly.entity_id
_entity_poly.type
_entity_poly.pdbx_seq_one_letter_code
_entity_poly.pdbx_strand_id
1 'polypeptide(L)' 'VGGGDSFASGLIYGLLMGREPQWALECGVAHGALAMSTPGDTTMATRAEVLNAMKGAGARIAR' A
#
# COMPACT_ATOMS: atom_id res chain seq x y z
N VAL A 1 5.51 9.60 9.63
CA VAL A 1 4.37 10.47 9.20
C VAL A 1 4.11 10.13 7.73
N GLY A 2 2.86 10.16 7.23
CA GLY A 2 2.54 9.77 5.84
C GLY A 2 1.80 8.43 5.61
N GLY A 3 1.41 7.71 6.66
CA GLY A 3 0.63 6.47 6.53
C GLY A 3 -0.81 6.69 6.06
N GLY A 4 -1.44 7.80 6.46
CA GLY A 4 -2.81 8.16 6.06
C GLY A 4 -2.94 8.54 4.59
N ASP A 5 -2.02 9.36 4.08
CA ASP A 5 -1.99 9.76 2.67
C ASP A 5 -1.69 8.57 1.75
N SER A 6 -0.83 7.67 2.21
CA SER A 6 -0.51 6.42 1.51
C SER A 6 -1.70 5.45 1.48
N PHE A 7 -2.46 5.36 2.57
CA PHE A 7 -3.72 4.62 2.59
C PHE A 7 -4.75 5.20 1.61
N ALA A 8 -4.96 6.51 1.65
CA ALA A 8 -5.89 7.18 0.77
C ALA A 8 -5.50 7.01 -0.71
N SER A 9 -4.21 7.15 -1.03
CA SER A 9 -3.68 6.94 -2.37
C SER A 9 -3.92 5.50 -2.88
N GLY A 10 -3.62 4.49 -2.07
CA GLY A 10 -3.86 3.08 -2.43
C GLY A 10 -5.34 2.75 -2.62
N LEU A 11 -6.22 3.32 -1.79
CA LEU A 11 -7.67 3.16 -1.91
C LEU A 11 -8.22 3.82 -3.18
N ILE A 12 -7.86 5.08 -3.42
CA ILE A 12 -8.29 5.83 -4.61
C ILE A 12 -7.79 5.12 -5.88
N TYR A 13 -6.54 4.67 -5.89
CA TYR A 13 -5.99 3.90 -7.00
C TYR A 13 -6.81 2.63 -7.29
N GLY A 14 -7.18 1.85 -6.27
CA GLY A 14 -8.00 0.65 -6.48
C GLY A 14 -9.37 0.94 -7.07
N LEU A 15 -10.02 2.02 -6.61
CA LEU A 15 -11.32 2.46 -7.14
C LEU A 15 -11.20 2.94 -8.59
N LEU A 16 -10.18 3.75 -8.92
CA LEU A 16 -9.93 4.23 -10.29
C LEU A 16 -9.61 3.09 -11.27
N MET A 17 -9.04 1.99 -10.77
CA MET A 17 -8.75 0.79 -11.57
C MET A 17 -9.96 -0.14 -11.73
N GLY A 18 -11.15 0.25 -11.26
CA GLY A 18 -12.38 -0.55 -11.35
C GLY A 18 -12.32 -1.84 -10.54
N ARG A 19 -11.54 -1.86 -9.46
CA ARG A 19 -11.43 -3.02 -8.56
C ARG A 19 -12.57 -3.01 -7.56
N GLU A 20 -12.91 -4.20 -7.08
CA GLU A 20 -13.88 -4.36 -5.99
C GLU A 20 -13.45 -3.55 -4.75
N PRO A 21 -14.41 -2.97 -3.98
CA PRO A 21 -14.09 -2.15 -2.81
C PRO A 21 -13.16 -2.83 -1.80
N GLN A 22 -13.32 -4.14 -1.62
CA GLN A 22 -12.46 -4.95 -0.74
C GLN A 22 -11.00 -4.94 -1.21
N TRP A 23 -10.77 -5.10 -2.52
CA TRP A 23 -9.43 -5.06 -3.10
C TRP A 23 -8.80 -3.67 -2.96
N ALA A 24 -9.59 -2.62 -3.18
CA ALA A 24 -9.12 -1.24 -3.03
C ALA A 24 -8.75 -0.92 -1.57
N LEU A 25 -9.54 -1.41 -0.61
CA LEU A 25 -9.23 -1.32 0.82
C LEU A 25 -7.92 -2.03 1.16
N GLU A 26 -7.74 -3.28 0.70
CA GLU A 26 -6.50 -4.04 0.91
C GLU A 26 -5.28 -3.34 0.30
N CYS A 27 -5.45 -2.71 -0.87
CA CYS A 27 -4.39 -1.90 -1.51
C CYS A 27 -4.01 -0.68 -0.66
N GLY A 28 -5.00 0.04 -0.12
CA GLY A 28 -4.77 1.15 0.80
C GLY A 28 -4.06 0.72 2.08
N VAL A 29 -4.51 -0.37 2.72
CA VAL A 29 -3.89 -0.89 3.94
C VAL A 29 -2.44 -1.31 3.69
N ALA A 30 -2.17 -2.02 2.58
CA ALA A 30 -0.82 -2.43 2.21
C ALA A 30 0.10 -1.24 1.95
N HIS A 31 -0.37 -0.21 1.25
CA HIS A 31 0.42 0.99 0.97
C HIS A 31 0.68 1.82 2.23
N GLY A 32 -0.36 1.99 3.07
CA GLY A 32 -0.23 2.66 4.37
C GLY A 32 0.80 1.98 5.28
N ALA A 33 0.77 0.64 5.35
CA ALA A 33 1.73 -0.14 6.13
C ALA A 33 3.17 0.00 5.60
N LEU A 34 3.36 0.00 4.27
CA LEU A 34 4.68 0.18 3.65
C LEU A 34 5.25 1.59 3.92
N ALA A 35 4.42 2.62 3.85
CA ALA A 35 4.85 4.00 4.15
C ALA A 35 5.27 4.20 5.62
N MET A 36 4.71 3.42 6.55
CA MET A 36 5.12 3.42 7.96
C MET A 36 6.48 2.75 8.19
N SER A 37 7.02 2.03 7.20
CA SER A 37 8.31 1.32 7.29
C SER A 37 9.47 2.06 6.60
N THR A 38 9.21 3.17 5.92
CA THR A 38 10.21 4.00 5.23
C THR A 38 10.50 5.29 6.01
N PRO A 39 11.77 5.67 6.26
CA PRO A 39 12.10 6.98 6.81
C PRO A 39 11.84 8.09 5.78
N GLY A 40 10.89 8.99 6.08
CA GLY A 40 10.55 10.16 5.25
C GLY A 40 9.06 10.24 4.88
N ASP A 41 8.59 11.43 4.51
CA ASP A 41 7.18 11.71 4.17
C ASP A 41 6.76 11.24 2.77
N THR A 42 7.71 10.85 1.92
CA THR A 42 7.46 10.30 0.58
C THR A 42 7.73 8.81 0.56
N THR A 43 6.66 8.03 0.41
CA THR A 43 6.75 6.59 0.21
C THR A 43 7.42 6.29 -1.14
N MET A 44 8.56 5.59 -1.11
CA MET A 44 9.23 5.01 -2.29
C MET A 44 8.66 3.63 -2.65
N ALA A 45 7.49 3.26 -2.10
CA ALA A 45 6.89 1.96 -2.34
C ALA A 45 6.44 1.83 -3.80
N THR A 46 6.93 0.81 -4.46
CA THR A 46 6.53 0.43 -5.81
C THR A 46 5.20 -0.32 -5.81
N ARG A 47 4.49 -0.28 -6.93
CA ARG A 47 3.26 -1.07 -7.13
C ARG A 47 3.48 -2.57 -6.87
N ALA A 48 4.66 -3.10 -7.20
CA ALA A 48 4.98 -4.50 -6.98
C ALA A 48 5.06 -4.86 -5.49
N GLU A 49 5.62 -3.97 -4.66
CA GLU A 49 5.70 -4.15 -3.20
C GLU A 49 4.32 -4.08 -2.55
N VAL A 50 3.46 -3.16 -2.98
CA VAL A 50 2.06 -3.08 -2.49
C VAL A 50 1.30 -4.36 -2.83
N LEU A 51 1.40 -4.84 -4.07
CA LEU A 51 0.73 -6.09 -4.49
C LEU A 51 1.29 -7.33 -3.77
N ASN A 52 2.59 -7.35 -3.44
CA ASN A 52 3.17 -8.43 -2.64
C ASN A 52 2.71 -8.38 -1.18
N ALA A 53 2.62 -7.18 -0.59
CA ALA A 53 2.09 -6.99 0.76
C ALA A 53 0.61 -7.41 0.87
N MET A 54 -0.21 -7.15 -0.16
CA MET A 54 -1.60 -7.62 -0.23
C MET A 54 -1.74 -9.15 -0.23
N LYS A 55 -0.77 -9.89 -0.81
CA LYS A 55 -0.82 -11.36 -0.92
C LYS A 55 -0.49 -12.11 0.39
N GLY A 56 -0.39 -11.41 1.52
CA GLY A 56 -0.13 -12.04 2.82
C GLY A 56 1.35 -12.29 3.13
N ALA A 57 2.27 -11.78 2.32
CA ALA A 57 3.68 -11.69 2.72
C ALA A 57 3.85 -10.45 3.61
N GLY A 58 3.40 -10.55 4.86
CA GLY A 58 3.65 -9.50 5.86
C GLY A 58 5.13 -9.17 5.85
N ALA A 59 5.46 -7.91 5.52
CA ALA A 59 6.78 -7.32 5.31
C ALA A 59 7.97 -8.24 5.62
N ARG A 60 8.10 -9.35 4.87
CA ARG A 60 9.19 -10.29 5.07
C ARG A 60 10.26 -9.74 4.18
N ILE A 61 11.21 -9.05 4.81
CA ILE A 61 12.42 -8.51 4.21
C ILE A 61 12.88 -9.49 3.13
N ALA A 62 12.67 -9.13 1.87
CA ALA A 62 13.29 -9.83 0.76
C ALA A 62 14.77 -9.44 0.83
N ARG A 63 15.60 -10.33 1.37
CA ARG A 63 17.06 -10.25 1.25
C ARG A 63 17.49 -10.86 -0.07
#